data_AF-A0A2E7S459-F1
#
_entry.id   AF-A0A2E7S459-F1
#
_cell.length_a   1.000
_cell.length_b   1.000
_cell.length_c   1.000
_cell.angle_alpha   90.00
_cell.angle_beta   90.00
_cell.angle_gamma   90.00
#
_symmetry.space_group_name_H-M   'P 1'
#
loop_
_entity.id
_entity.type
_entity.pdbx_description
1 polymer ?
#
loop_
_entity_poly.entity_id
_entity_poly.type
_entity_poly.pdbx_seq_one_letter_code
_entity_poly.pdbx_strand_id
1 'polypeptide(L)'
;MEHGIKGDQTGADPERVAAIEQQLETVHVTLDPGDAIFFHCNLLHRSDANTTPDPRWALICCYNAARNNPYRQIRHPQYTPLETVADEQVLAAGREHLSRLAPS
;
A
#
# COMPACT_ATOMS: atom_id res chain seq x y z
N MET A 1 -8.96 -3.08 -13.63
CA MET A 1 -9.72 -1.83 -13.81
C MET A 1 -8.74 -0.76 -14.22
N GLU A 2 -9.07 0.08 -15.19
CA GLU A 2 -8.23 1.24 -15.50
C GLU A 2 -8.35 2.25 -14.37
N HIS A 3 -7.20 2.75 -13.91
CA HIS A 3 -7.13 3.82 -12.93
C HIS A 3 -7.11 5.15 -13.69
N GLY A 4 -8.16 5.94 -13.51
CA GLY A 4 -8.23 7.31 -14.02
C GLY A 4 -7.90 8.32 -12.92
N ILE A 5 -7.51 9.53 -13.31
CA ILE A 5 -7.46 10.66 -12.38
C ILE A 5 -8.88 11.20 -12.23
N LYS A 6 -9.40 11.29 -10.99
CA LYS A 6 -10.64 12.00 -10.66
C LYS A 6 -10.37 13.00 -9.54
N GLY A 7 -10.39 14.29 -9.87
CA GLY A 7 -9.93 15.34 -8.96
C GLY A 7 -8.43 15.20 -8.70
N ASP A 8 -8.02 15.28 -7.43
CA ASP A 8 -6.62 15.11 -7.01
C ASP A 8 -6.26 13.65 -6.70
N GLN A 9 -7.20 12.72 -6.86
CA GLN A 9 -7.01 11.31 -6.50
C GLN A 9 -7.11 10.37 -7.70
N THR A 10 -6.39 9.27 -7.60
CA THR A 10 -6.52 8.16 -8.55
C THR A 10 -7.67 7.28 -8.11
N GLY A 11 -8.63 7.01 -8.98
CA GLY A 11 -9.83 6.24 -8.65
C GLY A 11 -10.25 5.29 -9.75
N ALA A 12 -11.05 4.29 -9.35
CA ALA A 12 -11.82 3.48 -10.29
C ALA A 12 -13.00 4.29 -10.86
N ASP A 13 -13.52 3.87 -12.00
CA ASP A 13 -14.69 4.49 -12.62
C ASP A 13 -15.95 4.38 -11.70
N PRO A 14 -16.52 5.50 -11.22
CA PRO A 14 -17.68 5.52 -10.33
C PRO A 14 -18.93 4.84 -10.89
N GLU A 15 -19.15 4.88 -12.21
CA GLU A 15 -20.30 4.16 -12.80
C GLU A 15 -20.14 2.66 -12.58
N ARG A 16 -18.92 2.15 -12.79
CA ARG A 16 -18.59 0.73 -12.55
C ARG A 16 -18.60 0.39 -11.08
N VAL A 17 -18.08 1.26 -10.21
CA VAL A 17 -18.11 1.05 -8.76
C VAL A 17 -19.55 0.96 -8.26
N ALA A 18 -20.44 1.87 -8.67
CA ALA A 18 -21.85 1.86 -8.28
C ALA A 18 -22.58 0.57 -8.73
N ALA A 19 -22.28 0.05 -9.92
CA ALA A 19 -22.82 -1.23 -10.38
C ALA A 19 -22.29 -2.41 -9.55
N ILE A 20 -21.02 -2.39 -9.17
CA ILE A 20 -20.39 -3.44 -8.34
C ILE A 20 -20.95 -3.43 -6.92
N GLU A 21 -21.15 -2.25 -6.31
CA GLU A 21 -21.72 -2.10 -4.96
C GLU A 21 -23.15 -2.66 -4.84
N GLN A 22 -23.89 -2.79 -5.95
CA GLN A 22 -25.20 -3.45 -5.97
C GLN A 22 -25.11 -4.98 -5.92
N GLN A 23 -23.95 -5.55 -6.25
CA GLN A 23 -23.75 -7.00 -6.40
C GLN A 23 -22.83 -7.60 -5.35
N LEU A 24 -21.86 -6.83 -4.84
CA LEU A 24 -20.85 -7.28 -3.90
C LEU A 24 -21.00 -6.55 -2.56
N GLU A 25 -20.68 -7.25 -1.49
CA GLU A 25 -20.64 -6.68 -0.16
C GLU A 25 -19.48 -5.70 0.01
N THR A 26 -19.77 -4.56 0.64
CA THR A 26 -18.75 -3.65 1.16
C THR A 26 -18.42 -4.05 2.60
N VAL A 27 -17.19 -4.51 2.81
CA VAL A 27 -16.70 -4.89 4.14
C VAL A 27 -15.88 -3.75 4.74
N HIS A 28 -16.30 -3.25 5.90
CA HIS A 28 -15.53 -2.26 6.66
C HIS A 28 -14.46 -2.96 7.51
N VAL A 29 -13.22 -2.50 7.37
CA VAL A 29 -12.06 -3.05 8.07
C VAL A 29 -11.57 -2.03 9.08
N THR A 30 -11.85 -2.28 10.35
CA THR A 30 -11.36 -1.49 11.49
C THR A 30 -10.14 -2.18 12.08
N LEU A 31 -9.06 -1.41 12.30
CA LEU A 31 -7.76 -1.91 12.73
C LEU A 31 -7.26 -1.09 13.92
N ASP A 32 -6.67 -1.77 14.89
CA ASP A 32 -5.97 -1.18 16.02
C ASP A 32 -4.48 -0.93 15.67
N PRO A 33 -3.76 -0.07 16.43
CA PRO A 33 -2.33 0.12 16.23
C PRO A 33 -1.54 -1.19 16.32
N GLY A 34 -0.86 -1.55 15.24
CA GLY A 34 -0.08 -2.79 15.13
C GLY A 34 -0.76 -3.89 14.32
N ASP A 35 -2.05 -3.75 14.01
CA ASP A 35 -2.74 -4.68 13.12
C ASP A 35 -2.25 -4.55 11.67
N ALA A 36 -2.38 -5.66 10.93
CA ALA A 36 -2.03 -5.73 9.53
C ALA A 36 -3.12 -6.45 8.73
N ILE A 37 -3.34 -5.99 7.50
CA ILE A 37 -4.23 -6.65 6.54
C ILE A 37 -3.47 -6.98 5.27
N PHE A 38 -3.76 -8.16 4.72
CA PHE A 38 -3.26 -8.60 3.43
C PHE A 38 -4.44 -8.76 2.48
N PHE A 39 -4.37 -8.12 1.33
CA PHE A 39 -5.36 -8.25 0.28
C PHE A 39 -4.71 -8.27 -1.09
N HIS A 40 -5.41 -8.85 -2.06
CA HIS A 40 -4.93 -8.91 -3.44
C HIS A 40 -4.96 -7.51 -4.07
N CYS A 41 -3.94 -7.10 -4.81
CA CYS A 41 -3.82 -5.73 -5.35
C CYS A 41 -4.97 -5.30 -6.27
N ASN A 42 -5.67 -6.26 -6.89
CA ASN A 42 -6.85 -6.01 -7.73
C ASN A 42 -8.18 -6.02 -6.96
N LEU A 43 -8.19 -6.28 -5.65
CA LEU A 43 -9.40 -6.13 -4.83
C LEU A 43 -9.82 -4.66 -4.89
N LEU A 44 -11.09 -4.38 -5.17
CA LEU A 44 -11.59 -3.02 -5.09
C LEU A 44 -11.58 -2.60 -3.61
N HIS A 45 -10.81 -1.56 -3.30
CA HIS A 45 -10.64 -1.08 -1.94
C HIS A 45 -10.54 0.44 -1.94
N ARG A 46 -10.97 1.05 -0.84
CA ARG A 46 -10.81 2.48 -0.59
C ARG A 46 -10.64 2.73 0.90
N SER A 47 -10.15 3.92 1.22
CA SER A 47 -10.29 4.46 2.57
C SER A 47 -11.29 5.59 2.56
N ASP A 48 -12.18 5.62 3.54
CA ASP A 48 -13.07 6.78 3.72
C ASP A 48 -12.29 7.99 4.25
N ALA A 49 -12.89 9.18 4.11
CA ALA A 49 -12.32 10.44 4.56
C ALA A 49 -12.05 10.42 6.07
N ASN A 50 -10.89 10.95 6.48
CA ASN A 50 -10.59 11.11 7.89
C ASN A 50 -11.38 12.30 8.45
N THR A 51 -12.28 12.04 9.39
CA THR A 51 -13.13 13.06 10.04
C THR A 51 -12.65 13.42 11.45
N THR A 52 -11.54 12.82 11.93
CA THR A 52 -10.95 13.10 13.24
C THR A 52 -9.85 14.16 13.15
N PRO A 53 -9.55 14.88 14.26
CA PRO A 53 -8.41 15.79 14.30
C PRO A 53 -7.07 15.03 14.24
N ASP A 54 -7.04 13.76 14.65
CA ASP A 54 -5.83 12.96 14.69
C ASP A 54 -5.49 12.38 13.30
N PRO A 55 -4.21 12.40 12.90
CA PRO A 55 -3.78 11.80 11.64
C PRO A 55 -3.81 10.27 11.71
N ARG A 56 -4.34 9.65 10.65
CA ARG A 56 -4.27 8.18 10.46
C ARG A 56 -3.05 7.82 9.63
N TRP A 57 -2.12 7.07 10.21
CA TRP A 57 -0.91 6.58 9.54
C TRP A 57 -1.04 5.11 9.16
N ALA A 58 -0.58 4.76 7.96
CA ALA A 58 -0.48 3.38 7.50
C ALA A 58 0.84 3.19 6.74
N LEU A 59 1.47 2.03 6.95
CA LEU A 59 2.60 1.57 6.15
C LEU A 59 2.07 0.57 5.11
N ILE A 60 2.26 0.87 3.83
CA ILE A 60 1.81 0.02 2.74
C ILE A 60 3.02 -0.65 2.09
N CYS A 61 3.06 -1.98 2.15
CA CYS A 61 4.06 -2.80 1.48
C CYS A 61 3.40 -3.57 0.32
N CYS A 62 3.86 -3.32 -0.90
CA CYS A 62 3.38 -4.02 -2.09
C CYS A 62 4.34 -5.15 -2.47
N TYR A 63 3.83 -6.37 -2.57
CA TYR A 63 4.62 -7.55 -2.93
C TYR A 63 4.29 -8.00 -4.36
N ASN A 64 5.33 -8.38 -5.10
CA ASN A 64 5.19 -8.97 -6.42
C ASN A 64 6.22 -10.09 -6.59
N ALA A 65 5.90 -11.12 -7.37
CA ALA A 65 6.84 -12.18 -7.66
C ALA A 65 7.97 -11.66 -8.56
N ALA A 66 9.22 -12.08 -8.30
CA ALA A 66 10.38 -11.75 -9.14
C ALA A 66 10.18 -12.07 -10.64
N ARG A 67 9.43 -13.14 -10.92
CA ARG A 67 9.07 -13.56 -12.29
C ARG A 67 8.03 -12.66 -12.97
N ASN A 68 7.29 -11.84 -12.22
CA ASN A 68 6.23 -10.99 -12.74
C ASN A 68 6.76 -9.59 -13.04
N ASN A 69 7.73 -9.52 -13.96
CA ASN A 69 8.33 -8.26 -14.38
C ASN A 69 7.37 -7.52 -15.33
N PRO A 70 7.21 -6.18 -15.25
CA PRO A 70 6.37 -5.45 -16.18
C PRO A 70 6.76 -5.70 -17.64
N TYR A 71 5.75 -5.90 -18.51
CA TYR A 71 5.98 -6.22 -19.93
C TYR A 71 6.69 -5.10 -20.71
N ARG A 72 6.61 -3.85 -20.21
CA ARG A 72 7.29 -2.68 -20.75
C ARG A 72 7.84 -1.83 -19.60
N GLN A 73 8.86 -1.04 -19.89
CA GLN A 73 9.36 -0.06 -18.94
C GLN A 73 8.28 1.00 -18.68
N ILE A 74 7.89 1.14 -17.42
CA ILE A 74 6.92 2.13 -16.93
C ILE A 74 7.51 2.84 -15.71
N ARG A 75 6.76 3.78 -15.11
CA ARG A 75 7.19 4.50 -13.89
C ARG A 75 7.49 3.57 -12.71
N HIS A 76 6.88 2.38 -12.67
CA HIS A 76 7.16 1.38 -11.64
C HIS A 76 8.45 0.61 -11.96
N PRO A 77 9.31 0.38 -10.95
CA PRO A 77 10.57 -0.32 -11.13
C PRO A 77 10.34 -1.76 -11.60
N GLN A 78 11.23 -2.23 -12.47
CA GLN A 78 11.37 -3.64 -12.78
C GLN A 78 11.98 -4.39 -11.59
N TYR A 79 11.90 -5.72 -11.62
CA TYR A 79 12.52 -6.53 -10.58
C TYR A 79 14.03 -6.26 -10.48
N THR A 80 14.46 -5.89 -9.28
CA THR A 80 15.87 -5.83 -8.89
C THR A 80 16.12 -6.93 -7.88
N PRO A 81 17.07 -7.85 -8.11
CA PRO A 81 17.44 -8.86 -7.14
C PRO A 81 17.84 -8.22 -5.81
N LEU A 82 17.27 -8.73 -4.72
CA LEU A 82 17.65 -8.33 -3.37
C LEU A 82 18.85 -9.15 -2.92
N GLU A 83 19.89 -8.47 -2.46
CA GLU A 83 20.99 -9.10 -1.75
C GLU A 83 20.53 -9.43 -0.33
N THR A 84 20.49 -10.72 0.01
CA THR A 84 20.14 -11.16 1.36
C THR A 84 21.30 -10.90 2.29
N VAL A 85 21.04 -10.15 3.36
CA VAL A 85 22.01 -9.85 4.42
C VAL A 85 21.66 -10.63 5.69
N ALA A 86 22.62 -10.75 6.61
CA ALA A 86 22.36 -11.38 7.91
C ALA A 86 21.44 -10.50 8.78
N ASP A 87 20.66 -11.12 9.67
CA ASP A 87 19.70 -10.44 10.55
C ASP A 87 20.38 -9.33 11.38
N GLU A 88 21.63 -9.55 11.81
CA GLU A 88 22.42 -8.58 12.56
C GLU A 88 22.62 -7.27 11.78
N GLN A 89 22.76 -7.36 10.46
CA GLN A 89 22.95 -6.18 9.60
C GLN A 89 21.66 -5.37 9.48
N VAL A 90 20.51 -6.04 9.39
CA VAL A 90 19.18 -5.38 9.41
C VAL A 90 18.96 -4.66 10.73
N LEU A 91 19.25 -5.33 11.85
CA LEU A 91 19.13 -4.75 13.19
C LEU A 91 20.09 -3.57 13.38
N ALA A 92 21.33 -3.66 12.88
CA ALA A 92 22.30 -2.57 12.95
C ALA A 92 21.81 -1.33 12.19
N ALA A 93 21.35 -1.50 10.94
CA ALA A 93 20.82 -0.42 10.12
C ALA A 93 19.59 0.25 10.75
N GLY A 94 18.68 -0.55 11.33
CA GLY A 94 17.51 -0.04 12.05
C GLY A 94 17.87 0.82 13.26
N ARG A 95 18.82 0.35 14.08
CA ARG A 95 19.32 1.11 15.25
C ARG A 95 20.00 2.41 14.84
N GLU A 96 20.83 2.37 13.80
CA GLU A 96 21.49 3.57 13.27
C GLU A 96 20.47 4.59 12.76
N HIS A 97 19.48 4.16 11.98
CA HIS A 97 18.41 5.05 11.52
C HIS A 97 17.63 5.67 12.67
N LEU A 98 17.26 4.87 13.68
CA LEU A 98 16.58 5.37 14.87
C LEU A 98 17.40 6.43 15.61
N SER A 99 18.71 6.22 15.76
CA SER A 99 19.60 7.20 16.42
C SER A 99 19.66 8.55 15.70
N ARG A 100 19.50 8.57 14.37
CA ARG A 100 19.42 9.82 13.59
C ARG A 100 18.09 10.55 13.72
N LEU A 101 17.02 9.84 14.08
CA LEU A 101 15.69 10.42 14.26
C LEU A 101 15.46 10.93 15.68
N ALA A 102 16.24 10.47 16.66
CA ALA A 102 16.17 10.96 18.02
C ALA A 102 16.62 12.44 18.05
N PRO A 103 15.78 13.37 18.57
CA PRO A 103 16.17 14.76 18.68
C PRO A 103 17.35 14.90 19.66
N SER A 104 18.28 15.79 19.33
CA SER A 104 19.37 16.25 20.21
C SER A 104 18.87 16.89 21.49
#